data_AF-A0AAW9I6P2-F1
#
_entry.id   AF-A0AAW9I6P2-F1
#
_cell.length_a   1.000
_cell.length_b   1.000
_cell.length_c   1.000
_cell.angle_alpha   90.00
_cell.angle_beta   90.00
_cell.angle_gamma   90.00
#
_symmetry.space_group_name_H-M   'P 1'
#
loop_
_entity.id
_entity.type
_entity.pdbx_description
1 polymer ?
#
loop_
_entity_poly.entity_id
_entity_poly.type
_entity_poly.pdbx_seq_one_letter_code
_entity_poly.pdbx_strand_id
1 'polypeptide(L)'
;ELVCRGYTHPSMLVVGGLCGVLIGSINNIAPNKKLYKQCLISMVIVTSVEFIAGYILNIKIGLNIWDYSDLPFNFMGQVSLLFSVFWFFLSIIAIWLDDYLRYKFYGDKKPNDLFIYIKYLLTFRSYR
;
A
#
# COMPACT_ATOMS: atom_id res chain seq x y z
N GLU A 1 12.02 -7.94 3.64
CA GLU A 1 13.35 -7.41 4.05
C GLU A 1 13.93 -8.10 5.26
N LEU A 2 13.29 -8.07 6.44
CA LEU A 2 13.81 -8.77 7.64
C LEU A 2 14.09 -10.27 7.43
N VAL A 3 13.21 -10.98 6.72
CA VAL A 3 13.36 -12.43 6.45
C VAL A 3 14.40 -12.73 5.36
N CYS A 4 14.72 -11.77 4.47
CA CYS A 4 15.62 -12.00 3.33
C CYS A 4 16.99 -11.30 3.45
N ARG A 5 17.12 -10.28 4.30
CA ARG A 5 18.33 -9.44 4.45
C ARG A 5 18.76 -9.17 5.90
N GLY A 6 17.92 -9.46 6.91
CA GLY A 6 18.28 -9.29 8.33
C GLY A 6 18.29 -7.85 8.87
N TYR A 7 18.10 -6.83 8.03
CA TYR A 7 17.92 -5.43 8.45
C TYR A 7 16.89 -4.73 7.57
N THR A 8 16.12 -3.79 8.14
CA THR A 8 15.21 -2.91 7.41
C THR A 8 15.74 -1.49 7.57
N HIS A 9 16.02 -0.81 6.47
CA HIS A 9 16.49 0.57 6.53
C HIS A 9 15.36 1.44 7.13
N PRO A 10 15.63 2.34 8.09
CA PRO A 10 14.59 3.14 8.76
C PRO A 10 13.68 3.91 7.79
N SER A 11 14.20 4.29 6.62
CA SER A 11 13.44 4.92 5.55
C SER A 11 12.29 4.07 5.03
N MET A 12 12.37 2.75 5.07
CA MET A 12 11.29 1.85 4.64
C MET A 12 10.10 1.90 5.61
N LEU A 13 10.38 2.12 6.90
CA LEU A 13 9.32 2.35 7.90
C LEU A 13 8.63 3.70 7.64
N VAL A 14 9.39 4.73 7.28
CA VAL A 14 8.83 6.05 6.93
C VAL A 14 7.99 5.97 5.65
N VAL A 15 8.49 5.31 4.61
CA VAL A 15 7.77 5.10 3.34
C VAL A 15 6.50 4.29 3.56
N GLY A 16 6.59 3.15 4.26
CA GLY A 16 5.44 2.30 4.57
C GLY A 16 4.41 3.01 5.46
N GLY A 17 4.87 3.77 6.46
CA GLY A 17 4.01 4.59 7.32
C GLY A 17 3.27 5.67 6.53
N LEU A 18 3.98 6.39 5.65
CA LEU A 18 3.38 7.39 4.77
C LEU A 18 2.32 6.76 3.85
N CYS A 19 2.64 5.62 3.23
CA CYS A 19 1.68 4.87 2.42
C CYS A 19 0.44 4.48 3.22
N GLY A 20 0.60 3.96 4.44
CA GLY A 20 -0.52 3.61 5.32
C GLY A 20 -1.44 4.80 5.64
N VAL A 21 -0.85 5.95 6.00
CA VAL A 21 -1.59 7.19 6.27
C VAL A 21 -2.35 7.68 5.04
N LEU A 22 -1.72 7.64 3.86
CA LEU A 22 -2.35 8.06 2.62
C LEU A 22 -3.50 7.14 2.23
N ILE A 23 -3.35 5.82 2.38
CA ILE A 23 -4.40 4.83 2.14
C ILE A 23 -5.57 5.07 3.11
N GLY A 24 -5.30 5.20 4.41
CA GLY A 24 -6.35 5.48 5.41
C GLY A 24 -7.07 6.80 5.17
N SER A 25 -6.40 7.79 4.57
CA SER A 25 -7.01 9.08 4.21
C SER A 25 -8.04 8.95 3.07
N ILE A 26 -7.92 7.96 2.19
CA ILE A 26 -8.91 7.67 1.12
C ILE A 26 -10.29 7.42 1.72
N ASN A 27 -10.34 6.72 2.86
CA ASN A 27 -11.58 6.39 3.57
C ASN A 27 -12.33 7.63 4.07
N ASN A 28 -11.62 8.71 4.40
CA ASN A 28 -12.21 9.96 4.86
C ASN A 28 -12.71 10.82 3.69
N ILE A 29 -11.97 10.85 2.57
CA ILE A 29 -12.30 11.70 1.41
C ILE A 29 -13.52 11.15 0.66
N ALA A 30 -13.70 9.84 0.61
CA ALA A 30 -14.77 9.24 -0.16
C ALA A 30 -15.29 7.92 0.44
N PRO A 31 -16.20 7.99 1.42
CA PRO A 31 -16.63 6.83 2.22
C PRO A 31 -17.42 5.76 1.44
N ASN A 32 -18.07 6.12 0.32
CA ASN A 32 -18.94 5.22 -0.46
C ASN A 32 -18.28 4.67 -1.74
N LYS A 33 -16.94 4.67 -1.82
CA LYS A 33 -16.26 4.10 -3.00
C LYS A 33 -16.29 2.57 -2.95
N LYS A 34 -16.52 1.96 -4.12
CA LYS A 34 -16.36 0.52 -4.31
C LYS A 34 -14.92 0.10 -3.96
N LEU A 35 -14.76 -1.04 -3.29
CA LEU A 35 -13.47 -1.47 -2.74
C LEU A 35 -12.37 -1.56 -3.81
N TYR A 36 -12.68 -2.09 -5.00
CA TYR A 36 -11.68 -2.17 -6.08
C TYR A 36 -11.13 -0.81 -6.50
N LYS A 37 -11.94 0.27 -6.43
CA LYS A 37 -11.47 1.62 -6.76
C LYS A 37 -10.52 2.14 -5.69
N GLN A 38 -10.77 1.81 -4.42
CA GLN A 38 -9.84 2.14 -3.35
C GLN A 38 -8.52 1.37 -3.54
N CYS A 39 -8.57 0.07 -3.83
CA CYS A 39 -7.36 -0.71 -4.13
C CYS A 39 -6.57 -0.16 -5.31
N LEU A 40 -7.24 0.28 -6.39
CA LEU A 40 -6.58 0.92 -7.54
C LEU A 40 -5.90 2.25 -7.15
N ILE A 41 -6.58 3.10 -6.38
CA ILE A 41 -6.01 4.37 -5.92
C ILE A 41 -4.83 4.10 -4.97
N SER A 42 -4.98 3.15 -4.05
CA SER A 42 -3.92 2.73 -3.13
C SER A 42 -2.70 2.22 -3.89
N MET A 43 -2.88 1.38 -4.91
CA MET A 43 -1.79 0.94 -5.79
C MET A 43 -1.05 2.13 -6.40
N VAL A 44 -1.77 3.07 -7.02
CA VAL A 44 -1.15 4.24 -7.66
C VAL A 44 -0.39 5.10 -6.65
N ILE A 45 -0.95 5.30 -5.46
CA ILE A 45 -0.31 6.06 -4.38
C ILE A 45 0.97 5.36 -3.94
N VAL A 46 0.93 4.06 -3.62
CA VAL A 46 2.10 3.31 -3.14
C VAL A 46 3.19 3.31 -4.21
N THR A 47 2.87 3.01 -5.46
CA THR A 47 3.84 3.05 -6.56
C THR A 47 4.44 4.45 -6.74
N SER A 48 3.65 5.52 -6.58
CA SER A 48 4.16 6.89 -6.70
C SER A 48 5.11 7.25 -5.54
N VAL A 49 4.74 6.89 -4.32
CA VAL A 49 5.57 7.13 -3.12
C VAL A 49 6.86 6.33 -3.20
N GLU A 50 6.80 5.05 -3.61
CA GLU A 50 7.98 4.22 -3.83
C GLU A 50 8.89 4.81 -4.91
N PHE A 51 8.35 5.29 -6.02
CA PHE A 51 9.16 5.90 -7.07
C PHE A 51 9.89 7.14 -6.56
N ILE A 52 9.18 8.06 -5.88
CA ILE A 52 9.77 9.29 -5.34
C ILE A 52 10.82 8.95 -4.28
N ALA A 53 10.51 8.02 -3.38
CA ALA A 53 11.44 7.59 -2.34
C ALA A 53 12.67 6.90 -2.95
N GLY A 54 12.51 6.01 -3.92
CA GLY A 54 13.60 5.33 -4.61
C GLY A 54 14.47 6.32 -5.38
N TYR A 55 13.87 7.30 -6.06
CA TYR A 55 14.62 8.35 -6.74
C TYR A 55 15.49 9.17 -5.75
N ILE A 56 14.93 9.57 -4.61
CA ILE A 56 15.69 10.36 -3.62
C ILE A 56 16.74 9.49 -2.92
N LEU A 57 16.34 8.33 -2.41
CA LEU A 57 17.18 7.50 -1.54
C LEU A 57 18.22 6.71 -2.33
N ASN A 58 17.81 6.09 -3.44
CA ASN A 58 18.70 5.20 -4.20
C ASN A 58 19.47 5.97 -5.26
N ILE A 59 18.83 6.86 -6.04
CA ILE A 59 19.53 7.58 -7.12
C ILE A 59 20.28 8.80 -6.59
N LYS A 60 19.63 9.68 -5.82
CA LYS A 60 20.25 10.94 -5.38
C LYS A 60 21.22 10.77 -4.22
N ILE A 61 20.89 9.92 -3.23
CA ILE A 61 21.73 9.70 -2.04
C ILE A 61 22.65 8.47 -2.23
N GLY A 62 22.33 7.55 -3.14
CA GLY A 62 23.18 6.39 -3.43
C GLY A 62 23.02 5.24 -2.42
N LEU A 63 21.93 5.19 -1.65
CA LEU A 63 21.74 4.19 -0.60
C LEU A 63 21.46 2.78 -1.14
N ASN A 64 20.99 2.67 -2.37
CA ASN A 64 20.67 1.40 -3.05
C ASN A 64 19.89 0.40 -2.17
N ILE A 65 18.85 0.92 -1.50
CA ILE A 65 18.05 0.19 -0.51
C ILE A 65 17.33 -0.98 -1.19
N TRP A 66 16.77 -0.76 -2.37
CA TRP A 66 16.20 -1.80 -3.23
C TRP A 66 16.54 -1.55 -4.69
N ASP A 67 16.43 -2.60 -5.49
CA ASP A 67 16.68 -2.56 -6.93
C ASP A 67 15.73 -3.53 -7.64
N TYR A 68 14.95 -2.99 -8.59
CA TYR A 68 14.02 -3.71 -9.44
C TYR A 68 14.47 -3.76 -10.91
N SER A 69 15.72 -3.40 -11.20
CA SER A 69 16.25 -3.31 -12.57
C SER A 69 16.15 -4.64 -13.34
N ASP A 70 16.25 -5.77 -12.63
CA ASP A 70 16.17 -7.12 -13.21
C ASP A 70 14.74 -7.60 -13.45
N LEU A 71 13.72 -6.82 -13.06
CA LEU A 71 12.32 -7.20 -13.22
C LEU A 71 11.73 -6.63 -14.51
N PRO A 72 10.84 -7.39 -15.18
CA PRO A 72 10.14 -6.89 -16.36
C PRO A 72 9.22 -5.72 -16.00
N PHE A 73 9.08 -4.77 -16.93
CA PHE A 73 8.28 -3.55 -16.74
C PHE A 73 8.67 -2.74 -15.51
N ASN A 74 9.98 -2.70 -15.19
CA ASN A 74 10.51 -1.77 -14.21
C ASN A 74 10.67 -0.36 -14.79
N PHE A 75 10.69 0.63 -13.90
CA PHE A 75 10.98 2.02 -14.23
C PHE A 75 12.13 2.51 -13.35
N MET A 76 13.27 2.80 -13.97
CA MET A 76 14.53 3.22 -13.33
C MET A 76 15.03 2.27 -12.21
N GLY A 77 14.63 0.99 -12.25
CA GLY A 77 14.88 0.05 -11.16
C GLY A 77 14.25 0.42 -9.81
N GLN A 78 13.38 1.45 -9.75
CA GLN A 78 12.81 1.94 -8.49
C GLN A 78 11.39 1.46 -8.25
N VAL A 79 10.61 1.25 -9.31
CA VAL A 79 9.28 0.63 -9.26
C VAL A 79 9.13 -0.38 -10.37
N SER A 80 8.25 -1.37 -10.19
CA SER A 80 7.88 -2.30 -11.26
C SER A 80 6.38 -2.50 -11.31
N LEU A 81 5.88 -2.84 -12.51
CA LEU A 81 4.48 -3.18 -12.69
C LEU A 81 4.09 -4.41 -11.84
N LEU A 82 4.99 -5.39 -11.72
CA LEU A 82 4.78 -6.58 -10.90
C LEU A 82 4.54 -6.20 -9.43
N PHE A 83 5.39 -5.35 -8.85
CA PHE A 83 5.20 -4.88 -7.47
C PHE A 83 3.97 -4.00 -7.31
N SER A 84 3.65 -3.17 -8.32
CA SER A 84 2.41 -2.38 -8.31
C SER A 84 1.18 -3.30 -8.19
N VAL A 85 1.14 -4.41 -8.93
CA VAL A 85 0.06 -5.41 -8.80
C VAL A 85 0.07 -6.07 -7.42
N PHE A 86 1.23 -6.36 -6.84
CA PHE A 86 1.31 -6.83 -5.45
C PHE A 86 0.72 -5.81 -4.47
N TRP A 87 1.02 -4.51 -4.63
CA TRP A 87 0.45 -3.45 -3.79
C TRP A 87 -1.06 -3.33 -3.90
N PHE A 88 -1.62 -3.60 -5.09
CA PHE A 88 -3.07 -3.69 -5.26
C PHE A 88 -3.69 -4.74 -4.33
N PHE A 89 -3.16 -5.96 -4.28
CA PHE A 89 -3.69 -7.01 -3.39
C PHE A 89 -3.39 -6.72 -1.92
N LEU A 90 -2.18 -6.22 -1.61
CA LEU A 90 -1.80 -5.91 -0.24
C LEU A 90 -2.63 -4.75 0.34
N SER A 91 -3.09 -3.83 -0.51
CA SER A 91 -3.95 -2.73 -0.09
C SER A 91 -5.25 -3.19 0.57
N ILE A 92 -5.75 -4.39 0.26
CA ILE A 92 -6.94 -4.97 0.91
C ILE A 92 -6.68 -5.17 2.41
N ILE A 93 -5.52 -5.72 2.74
CA ILE A 93 -5.09 -5.95 4.13
C ILE A 93 -4.85 -4.61 4.81
N ALA A 94 -4.24 -3.64 4.11
CA ALA A 94 -4.01 -2.30 4.64
C ALA A 94 -5.33 -1.56 4.96
N ILE A 95 -6.33 -1.63 4.08
CA ILE A 95 -7.64 -1.01 4.29
C ILE A 95 -8.37 -1.67 5.47
N TRP A 96 -8.39 -3.02 5.52
CA TRP A 96 -8.99 -3.74 6.63
C TRP A 96 -8.30 -3.41 7.98
N LEU A 97 -6.98 -3.30 7.97
CA LEU A 97 -6.20 -2.94 9.14
C LEU A 97 -6.50 -1.49 9.57
N ASP A 98 -6.61 -0.54 8.64
CA ASP A 98 -7.01 0.85 8.94
C ASP A 98 -8.38 0.89 9.62
N ASP A 99 -9.39 0.21 9.08
CA ASP A 99 -10.72 0.15 9.68
C ASP A 99 -10.71 -0.55 11.06
N TYR A 100 -9.87 -1.57 11.25
CA TYR A 100 -9.71 -2.23 12.56
C TYR A 100 -9.03 -1.33 13.59
N LEU A 101 -7.99 -0.59 13.18
CA LEU A 101 -7.33 0.40 14.03
C LEU A 101 -8.31 1.52 14.40
N ARG A 102 -9.15 1.96 13.46
CA ARG A 102 -10.19 2.96 13.73
C ARG A 102 -11.23 2.46 14.72
N TYR A 103 -11.70 1.23 14.58
CA TYR A 103 -12.55 0.57 15.57
C TYR A 103 -11.91 0.57 16.97
N LYS A 104 -10.62 0.21 17.06
CA LYS A 104 -9.91 0.07 18.34
C LYS A 104 -9.62 1.41 19.02
N PHE A 105 -9.24 2.45 18.26
CA PHE A 105 -8.79 3.74 18.80
C PHE A 105 -9.90 4.79 18.86
N TYR A 106 -10.79 4.82 17.87
CA TYR A 106 -11.84 5.84 17.76
C TYR A 106 -13.24 5.29 18.09
N GLY A 107 -13.38 3.98 18.34
CA GLY A 107 -14.66 3.38 18.69
C GLY A 107 -15.65 3.32 17.51
N ASP A 108 -15.15 3.34 16.27
CA ASP A 108 -15.96 3.18 15.05
C ASP A 108 -16.68 1.81 15.03
N LYS A 109 -17.49 1.54 13.99
CA LYS A 109 -18.13 0.23 13.84
C LYS A 109 -17.07 -0.86 13.60
N LYS A 110 -17.22 -2.01 14.26
CA LYS A 110 -16.34 -3.17 14.05
C LYS A 110 -16.33 -3.56 12.56
N PRO A 111 -15.16 -3.62 11.90
CA PRO A 111 -15.10 -4.04 10.51
C PRO A 111 -15.50 -5.51 10.35
N ASN A 112 -16.01 -5.84 9.18
CA ASN A 112 -16.23 -7.21 8.76
C ASN A 112 -14.91 -8.00 8.67
N ASP A 113 -15.02 -9.32 8.66
CA ASP A 113 -13.86 -10.20 8.48
C ASP A 113 -13.15 -9.93 7.15
N LEU A 114 -11.84 -10.15 7.10
CA LEU A 114 -11.02 -9.94 5.90
C LEU A 114 -11.57 -10.70 4.67
N PHE A 115 -12.15 -11.89 4.88
CA PHE A 115 -12.80 -12.66 3.81
C PHE A 115 -13.95 -11.92 3.12
N ILE A 116 -14.68 -11.08 3.86
CA ILE A 116 -15.78 -10.29 3.32
C ILE A 116 -15.22 -9.17 2.42
N TYR A 117 -14.08 -8.56 2.76
CA TYR A 117 -13.40 -7.61 1.88
C TYR A 117 -12.96 -8.26 0.56
N ILE A 118 -12.37 -9.46 0.63
CA ILE A 118 -12.01 -10.23 -0.57
C ILE A 118 -13.26 -10.52 -1.42
N LYS A 119 -14.38 -10.90 -0.78
CA LYS A 119 -15.66 -11.10 -1.47
C LYS A 119 -16.18 -9.83 -2.13
N TYR A 120 -16.05 -8.67 -1.49
CA TYR A 120 -16.47 -7.38 -2.06
C TYR A 120 -15.62 -6.94 -3.25
N LEU A 121 -14.33 -7.26 -3.23
CA LEU A 121 -13.45 -7.06 -4.38
C LEU A 121 -13.95 -7.87 -5.58
N LEU A 122 -14.21 -9.17 -5.39
CA LEU A 122 -14.69 -10.07 -6.45
C LEU A 122 -16.10 -9.74 -6.95
N THR A 123 -16.97 -9.25 -6.06
CA THR A 123 -18.36 -8.88 -6.40
C THR A 123 -18.53 -7.42 -6.81
N PHE A 124 -17.44 -6.65 -6.88
CA PHE A 124 -17.43 -5.22 -7.21
C PHE A 124 -18.42 -4.36 -6.40
N ARG A 125 -18.61 -4.70 -5.13
CA ARG A 125 -19.53 -4.01 -4.21
C ARG A 125 -18.82 -2.95 -3.37
N SER A 126 -19.61 -2.03 -2.82
CA SER A 126 -19.18 -1.18 -1.69
C SER A 126 -19.11 -2.05 -0.43
N TYR A 127 -18.14 -1.78 0.44
CA TYR A 127 -17.98 -2.50 1.70
C TYR A 127 -18.52 -1.73 2.92
N ARG A 128 -18.66 -0.40 2.79
CA ARG A 128 -19.42 0.46 3.69
C ARG A 128 -20.82 0.69 3.15
#